data_AF-A0A9E1V408-F1
#
_entry.id   AF-A0A9E1V408-F1
#
_cell.length_a   1.000
_cell.length_b   1.000
_cell.length_c   1.000
_cell.angle_alpha   90.00
_cell.angle_beta   90.00
_cell.angle_gamma   90.00
#
_symmetry.space_group_name_H-M   'P 1'
#
loop_
_entity.id
_entity.type
_entity.pdbx_description
1 polymer ?
#
loop_
_entity_poly.entity_id
_entity_poly.type
_entity_poly.pdbx_seq_one_letter_code
_entity_poly.pdbx_strand_id
1 'polypeptide(L)'
;MDAYPFAPVTFYLAPNGNDAWSGRLAEANAEANDGPLASIPGALAKVRAMRARPHNPEVVDVVGAMHGPVVVYLRGGRYPIAAPITITPADCAPITFAAYPDETPILDGGVRIEDW
;
A
#
# COMPACT_ATOMS: atom_id res chain seq x y z
N MET A 1 -0.89 6.15 20.97
CA MET A 1 0.03 5.56 19.97
C MET A 1 0.84 6.72 19.40
N ASP A 2 1.61 7.40 20.25
CA ASP A 2 2.27 8.68 19.91
C ASP A 2 3.77 8.46 19.71
N ALA A 3 4.12 7.69 18.67
CA ALA A 3 5.51 7.30 18.41
C ALA A 3 6.18 8.07 17.26
N TYR A 4 5.45 8.91 16.53
CA TYR A 4 5.99 9.67 15.40
C TYR A 4 5.57 11.14 15.43
N PRO A 5 6.50 12.09 15.22
CA PRO A 5 6.19 13.52 15.18
C PRO A 5 5.37 13.93 13.95
N PHE A 6 5.16 13.00 12.99
CA PHE A 6 4.44 13.23 11.75
C PHE A 6 3.37 12.18 11.51
N ALA A 7 2.30 12.59 10.84
CA ALA A 7 1.19 11.71 10.49
C ALA A 7 1.66 10.56 9.59
N PRO A 8 1.11 9.35 9.76
CA PRO A 8 1.41 8.23 8.89
C PRO A 8 0.94 8.50 7.46
N VAL A 9 1.70 7.97 6.51
CA VAL A 9 1.39 7.96 5.10
C VAL A 9 0.51 6.75 4.82
N THR A 10 -0.80 6.97 4.63
CA THR A 10 -1.76 5.87 4.47
C THR A 10 -2.02 5.50 3.01
N PHE A 11 -1.99 4.20 2.71
CA PHE A 11 -2.48 3.61 1.46
C PHE A 11 -3.59 2.60 1.75
N TYR A 12 -4.49 2.41 0.79
CA TYR A 12 -5.55 1.42 0.81
C TYR A 12 -5.41 0.49 -0.37
N LEU A 13 -5.63 -0.80 -0.15
CA LEU A 13 -5.68 -1.85 -1.17
C LEU A 13 -7.07 -2.45 -1.17
N ALA A 14 -7.61 -2.77 -2.34
CA ALA A 14 -8.87 -3.48 -2.45
C ALA A 14 -8.82 -4.48 -3.61
N PRO A 15 -9.57 -5.60 -3.56
CA PRO A 15 -9.63 -6.55 -4.68
C PRO A 15 -10.12 -5.93 -5.99
N ASN A 16 -10.90 -4.85 -5.90
CA ASN A 16 -11.37 -4.03 -7.02
C ASN A 16 -10.54 -2.76 -7.24
N GLY A 17 -9.35 -2.66 -6.66
CA GLY A 17 -8.45 -1.53 -6.80
C GLY A 17 -7.70 -1.50 -8.13
N ASN A 18 -6.86 -0.47 -8.29
CA ASN A 18 -6.01 -0.29 -9.48
C ASN A 18 -4.66 0.31 -9.10
N ASP A 19 -3.54 -0.34 -9.47
CA ASP A 19 -2.19 0.12 -9.13
C ASP A 19 -1.77 1.43 -9.83
N ALA A 20 -2.52 1.85 -10.87
CA ALA A 20 -2.37 3.16 -11.48
C ALA A 20 -2.91 4.29 -10.58
N TRP A 21 -3.87 4.02 -9.69
CA TRP A 21 -4.42 5.00 -8.77
C TRP A 21 -3.41 5.43 -7.70
N SER A 22 -3.75 6.49 -6.97
CA SER A 22 -2.90 7.03 -5.90
C SER A 22 -2.80 6.06 -4.72
N GLY A 23 -3.86 5.28 -4.46
CA GLY A 23 -3.99 4.45 -3.27
C GLY A 23 -4.39 5.23 -2.02
N ARG A 24 -4.65 6.54 -2.13
CA ARG A 24 -4.92 7.42 -0.97
C ARG A 24 -6.38 7.41 -0.52
N LEU A 25 -7.27 6.88 -1.34
CA LEU A 25 -8.69 6.79 -1.05
C LEU A 25 -9.04 5.33 -0.71
N ALA A 26 -9.85 5.15 0.33
CA ALA A 26 -10.30 3.81 0.75
C ALA A 26 -11.28 3.19 -0.25
N GLU A 27 -11.90 4.02 -1.10
CA GLU A 27 -12.86 3.65 -2.14
C GLU A 27 -12.56 4.45 -3.41
N ALA A 28 -13.00 3.94 -4.56
CA ALA A 28 -12.87 4.66 -5.81
C ALA A 28 -13.67 5.97 -5.75
N ASN A 29 -13.11 7.05 -6.31
CA ASN A 29 -13.85 8.29 -6.45
C ASN A 29 -14.96 8.16 -7.50
N ALA A 30 -15.89 9.13 -7.52
CA ALA A 30 -17.04 9.11 -8.42
C ALA A 30 -16.66 9.05 -9.92
N GLU A 31 -15.47 9.55 -10.26
CA GLU A 31 -14.93 9.57 -11.62
C GLU A 31 -14.18 8.27 -12.00
N ALA A 32 -14.03 7.33 -11.05
CA ALA A 32 -13.28 6.08 -11.20
C ALA A 32 -11.84 6.27 -11.72
N ASN A 33 -11.22 7.41 -11.43
CA ASN A 33 -9.85 7.74 -11.84
C ASN A 33 -8.86 7.78 -10.67
N ASP A 34 -9.35 7.65 -9.43
CA ASP A 34 -8.54 7.45 -8.24
C ASP A 34 -9.26 6.54 -7.23
N GLY A 35 -8.52 5.93 -6.31
CA GLY A 35 -9.03 4.90 -5.42
C GLY A 35 -7.94 4.06 -4.74
N PRO A 36 -8.30 2.89 -4.21
CA PRO A 36 -7.35 1.96 -3.60
C PRO A 36 -6.46 1.25 -4.64
N LEU A 37 -5.25 0.87 -4.26
CA LEU A 37 -4.37 0.04 -5.09
C LEU A 37 -4.92 -1.38 -5.21
N ALA A 38 -4.52 -2.11 -6.25
CA ALA A 38 -4.92 -3.49 -6.43
C ALA A 38 -4.02 -4.46 -5.64
N SER A 39 -2.74 -4.11 -5.45
CA SER A 39 -1.74 -5.08 -5.03
C SER A 39 -0.68 -4.55 -4.05
N ILE A 40 -0.08 -5.45 -3.27
CA ILE A 40 1.08 -5.16 -2.42
C ILE A 40 2.28 -4.69 -3.24
N PRO A 41 2.64 -5.31 -4.38
CA PRO A 41 3.64 -4.77 -5.29
C PRO A 41 3.36 -3.33 -5.75
N GLY A 42 2.10 -2.99 -6.02
CA GLY A 42 1.67 -1.62 -6.32
C GLY A 42 1.98 -0.65 -5.17
N ALA A 43 1.67 -1.04 -3.93
CA ALA A 43 2.00 -0.24 -2.74
C ALA A 43 3.51 -0.04 -2.56
N LEU A 44 4.31 -1.11 -2.70
CA LEU A 44 5.77 -1.02 -2.66
C LEU A 44 6.31 -0.10 -3.76
N ALA A 45 5.75 -0.16 -4.97
CA ALA A 45 6.11 0.76 -6.05
C ALA A 45 5.84 2.24 -5.68
N LYS A 46 4.71 2.55 -5.03
CA LYS A 46 4.44 3.91 -4.53
C LYS A 46 5.44 4.32 -3.46
N VAL A 47 5.79 3.42 -2.53
CA VAL A 47 6.81 3.69 -1.51
C VAL A 47 8.17 3.98 -2.13
N ARG A 48 8.63 3.14 -3.07
CA ARG A 48 9.88 3.36 -3.83
C ARG A 48 9.87 4.73 -4.53
N ALA A 49 8.76 5.08 -5.18
CA ALA A 49 8.61 6.36 -5.86
C ALA A 49 8.67 7.56 -4.89
N MET A 50 8.05 7.47 -3.71
CA MET A 50 8.13 8.51 -2.68
C MET A 50 9.55 8.65 -2.14
N ARG A 51 10.24 7.53 -1.90
CA ARG A 51 11.61 7.50 -1.41
C ARG A 51 12.61 8.09 -2.40
N ALA A 52 12.39 7.89 -3.69
CA ALA A 52 13.25 8.44 -4.75
C ALA A 52 13.11 9.96 -4.94
N ARG A 53 12.10 10.60 -4.33
CA ARG A 53 11.94 12.05 -4.40
C ARG A 53 13.02 12.76 -3.56
N PRO A 54 13.42 13.98 -3.95
CA PRO A 54 14.31 14.79 -3.13
C PRO A 54 13.76 14.95 -1.71
N HIS A 55 14.63 14.74 -0.73
CA HIS A 55 14.32 15.01 0.66
C HIS A 55 14.10 16.52 0.88
N ASN A 56 13.12 16.88 1.72
CA ASN A 56 12.95 18.26 2.16
C ASN A 56 13.97 18.54 3.28
N PRO A 57 15.00 19.38 3.04
CA PRO A 57 16.07 19.64 4.00
C PRO A 57 15.59 20.31 5.30
N GLU A 58 14.37 20.86 5.33
CA GLU A 58 13.80 21.49 6.52
C GLU A 58 13.23 20.48 7.53
N VAL A 59 13.09 19.20 7.16
CA VAL A 59 12.46 18.18 8.00
C VAL A 59 13.46 17.08 8.36
N VAL A 60 13.84 17.03 9.64
CA VAL A 60 14.73 15.99 10.18
C VAL A 60 14.01 14.64 10.19
N ASP A 61 14.75 13.54 9.98
CA ASP A 61 14.25 12.14 9.99
C ASP A 61 13.27 11.76 8.85
N VAL A 62 13.39 12.41 7.69
CA VAL A 62 12.57 12.12 6.50
C VAL A 62 13.37 11.37 5.44
N VAL A 63 12.79 10.31 4.87
CA VAL A 63 13.40 9.56 3.76
C VAL A 63 12.67 9.94 2.46
N GLY A 64 13.33 10.72 1.61
CA GLY A 64 12.71 11.27 0.40
C GLY A 64 11.50 12.14 0.73
N ALA A 65 10.33 11.85 0.14
CA ALA A 65 9.06 12.53 0.47
C ALA A 65 8.26 11.87 1.61
N MET A 66 8.83 10.89 2.34
CA MET A 66 8.14 10.21 3.42
C MET A 66 8.44 10.89 4.75
N HIS A 67 7.49 11.68 5.23
CA HIS A 67 7.60 12.41 6.49
C HIS A 67 7.28 11.57 7.73
N GLY A 68 6.76 10.34 7.57
CA GLY A 68 6.38 9.45 8.67
C GLY A 68 6.29 7.98 8.21
N PRO A 69 5.85 7.07 9.09
CA PRO A 69 5.67 5.66 8.73
C PRO A 69 4.58 5.48 7.68
N VAL A 70 4.69 4.42 6.91
CA VAL A 70 3.69 4.05 5.90
C VAL A 70 2.76 2.99 6.48
N VAL A 71 1.46 3.20 6.37
CA VAL A 71 0.46 2.18 6.72
C VAL A 71 -0.31 1.82 5.46
N VAL A 72 -0.38 0.53 5.16
CA VAL A 72 -1.07 -0.02 4.00
C VAL A 72 -2.22 -0.87 4.53
N TYR A 73 -3.45 -0.37 4.42
CA TYR A 73 -4.65 -1.08 4.80
C TYR A 73 -5.18 -1.93 3.65
N LEU A 74 -5.40 -3.21 3.90
CA LEU A 74 -6.01 -4.15 2.96
C LEU A 74 -7.49 -4.27 3.29
N ARG A 75 -8.35 -3.91 2.34
CA ARG A 75 -9.79 -4.16 2.41
C ARG A 75 -10.09 -5.66 2.38
N GLY A 76 -11.25 -6.05 2.88
CA GLY A 76 -11.73 -7.42 2.91
C GLY A 76 -11.85 -8.01 1.51
N GLY A 77 -11.58 -9.30 1.42
CA GLY A 77 -11.65 -10.05 0.17
C GLY A 77 -10.34 -10.77 -0.14
N ARG A 78 -10.26 -11.31 -1.36
CA ARG A 78 -9.18 -12.20 -1.76
C ARG A 78 -8.26 -11.53 -2.77
N TYR A 79 -6.96 -11.62 -2.51
CA TYR A 79 -5.89 -11.07 -3.33
C TYR A 79 -5.08 -12.23 -3.91
N PRO A 80 -5.26 -12.56 -5.20
CA PRO A 80 -4.48 -13.61 -5.85
C PRO A 80 -3.00 -13.21 -5.94
N ILE A 81 -2.10 -14.10 -5.52
CA ILE A 81 -0.65 -13.91 -5.53
C ILE A 81 -0.02 -14.98 -6.42
N ALA A 82 0.15 -14.67 -7.71
CA ALA A 82 0.74 -15.61 -8.68
C ALA A 82 2.26 -15.76 -8.55
N ALA A 83 2.92 -14.82 -7.88
CA ALA A 83 4.37 -14.80 -7.68
C ALA A 83 4.72 -14.19 -6.31
N PRO A 84 5.88 -14.52 -5.72
CA PRO A 84 6.30 -13.97 -4.44
C PRO A 84 6.29 -12.44 -4.41
N ILE A 85 5.91 -11.87 -3.27
CA ILE A 85 6.05 -10.44 -3.01
C ILE A 85 7.50 -10.16 -2.65
N THR A 86 8.23 -9.49 -3.54
CA THR A 86 9.65 -9.19 -3.36
C THR A 86 9.86 -7.84 -2.67
N ILE A 87 10.37 -7.90 -1.43
CA ILE A 87 10.82 -6.74 -0.65
C ILE A 87 12.33 -6.63 -0.80
N THR A 88 12.82 -5.43 -1.14
CA THR A 88 14.21 -5.13 -1.46
C THR A 88 14.74 -4.00 -0.59
N PRO A 89 16.05 -3.69 -0.60
CA PRO A 89 16.58 -2.52 0.09
C PRO A 89 15.93 -1.19 -0.33
N ALA A 90 15.36 -1.11 -1.53
CA ALA A 90 14.62 0.07 -2.00
C ALA A 90 13.32 0.30 -1.20
N ASP A 91 12.79 -0.74 -0.55
CA ASP A 91 11.56 -0.72 0.25
C ASP A 91 11.82 -0.41 1.74
N CYS A 92 13.09 -0.19 2.12
CA CYS A 92 13.46 0.07 3.50
C CYS A 92 12.84 1.38 4.01
N ALA A 93 11.72 1.24 4.72
CA ALA A 93 10.97 2.27 5.42
C ALA A 93 10.14 1.58 6.54
N PRO A 94 9.69 2.32 7.57
CA PRO A 94 8.76 1.77 8.55
C PRO A 94 7.37 1.62 7.91
N ILE A 95 7.14 0.45 7.30
CA ILE A 95 5.90 0.10 6.59
C ILE A 95 5.13 -0.95 7.39
N THR A 96 3.84 -0.72 7.62
CA THR A 96 2.91 -1.70 8.19
C THR A 96 1.88 -2.11 7.14
N PHE A 97 1.76 -3.40 6.86
CA PHE A 97 0.60 -3.95 6.13
C PHE A 97 -0.39 -4.48 7.16
N ALA A 98 -1.63 -3.99 7.11
CA ALA A 98 -2.67 -4.33 8.08
C ALA A 98 -4.00 -4.57 7.38
N ALA A 99 -4.86 -5.40 7.97
CA ALA A 99 -6.26 -5.44 7.57
C ALA A 99 -6.92 -4.09 7.88
N TYR A 100 -7.82 -3.64 7.00
CA TYR A 100 -8.72 -2.54 7.33
C TYR A 100 -9.61 -2.97 8.53
N PRO A 101 -9.97 -2.07 9.45
CA PRO A 101 -10.70 -2.43 10.66
C PRO A 101 -11.93 -3.30 10.37
N ASP A 102 -12.06 -4.39 11.13
CA ASP A 102 -13.16 -5.36 11.04
C ASP A 102 -13.31 -6.09 9.69
N GLU A 103 -12.32 -5.98 8.80
CA GLU A 103 -12.28 -6.68 7.52
C GLU A 103 -11.20 -7.79 7.51
N THR A 104 -11.41 -8.86 6.72
CA THR A 104 -10.50 -10.01 6.65
C THR A 104 -9.95 -10.16 5.23
N PRO A 105 -8.79 -9.57 4.90
CA PRO A 105 -8.10 -9.80 3.63
C PRO A 105 -7.45 -11.20 3.61
N ILE A 106 -7.49 -11.86 2.46
CA ILE A 106 -6.87 -13.17 2.21
C ILE A 106 -5.87 -13.02 1.07
N LEU A 107 -4.58 -13.22 1.36
CA LEU A 107 -3.55 -13.37 0.33
C LEU A 107 -3.57 -14.83 -0.14
N ASP A 108 -3.98 -15.07 -1.37
CA ASP A 108 -4.20 -16.41 -1.92
C ASP A 108 -3.16 -16.74 -2.98
N GLY A 109 -2.19 -17.61 -2.64
CA GLY A 109 -1.19 -18.12 -3.59
C GLY A 109 -1.65 -19.32 -4.42
N GLY A 110 -2.91 -19.73 -4.26
CA GLY A 110 -3.50 -20.85 -4.98
C GLY A 110 -4.02 -20.48 -6.36
N VAL A 111 -4.35 -21.52 -7.12
CA VAL A 111 -5.10 -21.41 -8.38
C VAL A 111 -6.44 -22.12 -8.18
N ARG A 112 -7.54 -21.43 -8.49
CA ARG A 112 -8.87 -22.04 -8.46
C ARG A 112 -8.99 -23.05 -9.60
N ILE A 113 -9.39 -24.27 -9.28
CA ILE A 113 -9.73 -25.29 -10.28
C ILE A 113 -11.23 -25.19 -10.54
N GLU A 114 -11.59 -25.02 -11.80
CA GLU A 114 -12.97 -24.93 -12.29
C GLU A 114 -13.24 -26.09 -13.27
N ASP A 115 -14.50 -26.34 -13.63
CA ASP A 115 -14.91 -27.33 -14.63
C ASP A 115 -14.52 -28.80 -14.37
N TRP A 116 -14.92 -29.33 -13.20
CA TRP A 116 -14.85 -30.76 -12.86
C TRP A 116 -15.89 -31.61 -13.60
#